data_AF-A0A2D8G290-F1
#
_entry.id   AF-A0A2D8G290-F1
#
_cell.length_a   1.000
_cell.length_b   1.000
_cell.length_c   1.000
_cell.angle_alpha   90.00
_cell.angle_beta   90.00
_cell.angle_gamma   90.00
#
_symmetry.space_group_name_H-M   'P 1'
#
loop_
_entity.id
_entity.type
_entity.pdbx_description
1 polymer ?
#
loop_
_entity_poly.entity_id
_entity_poly.type
_entity_poly.pdbx_seq_one_letter_code
_entity_poly.pdbx_strand_id
1 'polypeptide(L)'
;SLRASVEDILISCAKECRETTLQEHYSQTLAWYFRKPRFYWSYLIGGNADKAWLVRHLDSVRRYLNTDEIGYLDQIQKLAERKSLIDEHFARQDIMKKWLLMHLPLSILVFAMSIWHVILIYSYAL
;
A
#
# COMPACT_ATOMS: atom_id res chain seq x y z
N SER A 1 8.27 -10.31 9.08
CA SER A 1 7.30 -9.46 8.36
C SER A 1 7.23 -8.11 9.08
N LEU A 2 6.88 -7.00 8.41
CA LEU A 2 6.83 -5.67 9.02
C LEU A 2 6.03 -5.63 10.34
N ARG A 3 4.93 -6.40 10.40
CA ARG A 3 4.10 -6.54 11.60
C ARG A 3 4.86 -7.11 12.80
N ALA A 4 5.66 -8.14 12.58
CA ALA A 4 6.46 -8.77 13.64
C ALA A 4 7.52 -7.80 14.19
N SER A 5 8.10 -6.96 13.31
CA SER A 5 9.04 -5.92 13.74
C SER A 5 8.37 -4.86 14.62
N VAL A 6 7.14 -4.46 14.32
CA VAL A 6 6.40 -3.54 15.19
C VAL A 6 6.00 -4.20 16.51
N GLU A 7 5.59 -5.47 16.47
CA GLU A 7 5.25 -6.22 17.69
C GLU A 7 6.44 -6.37 18.63
N ASP A 8 7.66 -6.57 18.11
CA ASP A 8 8.89 -6.62 18.91
C ASP A 8 9.23 -5.26 19.57
N ILE A 9 9.02 -4.16 18.83
CA ILE A 9 9.15 -2.79 19.35
C ILE A 9 8.13 -2.55 20.48
N LEU A 10 6.90 -3.02 20.34
CA LEU A 10 5.86 -2.89 21.36
C LEU A 10 6.13 -3.76 22.59
N ILE A 11 6.67 -4.97 22.42
CA ILE A 11 7.08 -5.82 23.54
C ILE A 11 8.22 -5.16 24.33
N SER A 12 9.14 -4.50 23.62
CA SER A 12 10.24 -3.74 24.24
C SER A 12 9.70 -2.52 25.00
N CYS A 13 8.78 -1.77 24.37
CA CYS A 13 8.08 -0.67 24.99
C CYS A 13 7.29 -1.11 26.24
N ALA A 14 6.59 -2.24 26.22
CA ALA A 14 5.82 -2.73 27.37
C ALA A 14 6.70 -3.20 28.54
N LYS A 15 7.98 -3.51 28.31
CA LYS A 15 8.94 -3.83 29.37
C LYS A 15 9.52 -2.58 30.04
N GLU A 16 9.71 -1.52 29.27
CA GLU A 16 10.31 -0.26 29.75
C GLU A 16 9.27 0.76 30.22
N CYS A 17 8.10 0.78 29.58
CA CYS A 17 7.00 1.67 29.88
C CYS A 17 6.03 1.00 30.86
N ARG A 18 5.60 1.75 31.88
CA ARG A 18 4.61 1.30 32.86
C ARG A 18 3.15 1.44 32.39
N GLU A 19 2.93 2.11 31.27
CA GLU A 19 1.61 2.31 30.67
C GLU A 19 1.41 1.45 29.42
N THR A 20 0.16 1.03 29.20
CA THR A 20 -0.24 0.16 28.07
C THR A 20 -0.96 0.93 26.97
N THR A 21 -1.03 2.26 27.07
CA THR A 21 -1.75 3.16 26.16
C THR A 21 -1.28 3.00 24.71
N LEU A 22 0.03 2.90 24.47
CA LEU A 22 0.59 2.68 23.14
C LEU A 22 0.23 1.30 22.57
N GLN A 23 0.20 0.26 23.41
CA GLN A 23 -0.09 -1.11 22.97
C GLN A 23 -1.57 -1.29 22.61
N GLU A 24 -2.48 -0.70 23.39
CA GLU A 24 -3.91 -0.63 23.12
C GLU A 24 -4.19 0.16 21.83
N HIS A 25 -3.49 1.28 21.65
CA HIS A 25 -3.61 2.08 20.44
C HIS A 25 -3.17 1.29 19.19
N TYR A 26 -2.06 0.56 19.31
CA TYR A 26 -1.56 -0.28 18.22
C TYR A 26 -2.54 -1.40 17.86
N SER A 27 -3.06 -2.13 18.84
CA SER A 27 -3.96 -3.26 18.60
C SER A 27 -5.28 -2.81 17.96
N GLN A 28 -5.79 -1.65 18.36
CA GLN A 28 -7.07 -1.13 17.86
C GLN A 28 -6.95 -0.48 16.48
N THR A 29 -5.88 0.29 16.22
CA THR A 29 -5.79 1.07 14.97
C THR A 29 -4.66 0.62 14.04
N LEU A 30 -3.42 0.60 14.51
CA LEU A 30 -2.28 0.34 13.63
C LEU A 30 -2.23 -1.11 13.13
N ALA A 31 -2.68 -2.08 13.94
CA ALA A 31 -2.81 -3.47 13.51
C ALA A 31 -3.71 -3.60 12.28
N TRP A 32 -4.77 -2.81 12.19
CA TRP A 32 -5.64 -2.74 11.01
C TRP A 32 -4.93 -2.18 9.77
N TYR A 33 -4.03 -1.20 9.95
CA TYR A 33 -3.22 -0.60 8.89
C TYR A 33 -2.14 -1.57 8.36
N PHE A 34 -1.45 -2.28 9.26
CA PHE A 34 -0.40 -3.24 8.88
C PHE A 34 -0.95 -4.54 8.27
N ARG A 35 -2.23 -4.87 8.46
CA ARG A 35 -2.83 -6.12 7.97
C ARG A 35 -2.96 -6.21 6.45
N LYS A 36 -3.29 -5.12 5.77
CA LYS A 36 -3.55 -5.14 4.32
C LYS A 36 -3.28 -3.76 3.69
N PRO A 37 -2.70 -3.68 2.48
CA PRO A 37 -2.57 -2.42 1.74
C PRO A 37 -3.95 -1.96 1.22
N ARG A 38 -4.73 -1.30 2.09
CA ARG A 38 -6.10 -0.87 1.77
C ARG A 38 -6.17 0.43 0.96
N PHE A 39 -5.11 1.24 1.00
CA PHE A 39 -5.00 2.49 0.25
C PHE A 39 -4.58 2.29 -1.21
N TYR A 40 -4.72 1.07 -1.76
CA TYR A 40 -4.37 0.73 -3.14
C TYR A 40 -4.98 1.70 -4.18
N TRP A 41 -6.27 2.02 -4.02
CA TRP A 41 -6.98 2.98 -4.87
C TRP A 41 -6.47 4.42 -4.72
N SER A 42 -6.01 4.77 -3.53
CA SER A 42 -5.43 6.10 -3.27
C SER A 42 -4.13 6.26 -4.03
N TYR A 43 -3.23 5.27 -3.97
CA TYR A 43 -1.97 5.28 -4.72
C TYR A 43 -2.19 5.30 -6.24
N LEU A 44 -3.24 4.62 -6.70
CA LEU A 44 -3.69 4.61 -8.10
C LEU A 44 -4.04 6.00 -8.62
N ILE A 45 -4.72 6.80 -7.81
CA ILE A 45 -5.17 8.16 -8.16
C ILE A 45 -4.09 9.20 -7.82
N GLY A 46 -2.95 8.80 -7.26
CA GLY A 46 -1.89 9.69 -6.79
C GLY A 46 -2.22 10.38 -5.46
N GLY A 47 -3.28 9.95 -4.78
CA GLY A 47 -3.62 10.42 -3.44
C GLY A 47 -2.68 9.80 -2.41
N ASN A 48 -1.90 10.62 -1.72
CA ASN A 48 -1.13 10.24 -0.54
C ASN A 48 -2.04 10.18 0.73
N ALA A 49 -3.26 9.64 0.60
CA ALA A 49 -4.24 9.66 1.68
C ALA A 49 -3.83 8.75 2.86
N ASP A 50 -3.01 7.74 2.59
CA ASP A 50 -2.40 6.86 3.58
C ASP A 50 -1.48 7.65 4.54
N LYS A 51 -0.60 8.50 4.00
CA LYS A 51 0.33 9.34 4.77
C LYS A 51 -0.42 10.38 5.58
N ALA A 52 -1.40 11.03 4.96
CA ALA A 52 -2.24 12.02 5.64
C ALA A 52 -3.06 11.40 6.79
N TRP A 53 -3.60 10.19 6.58
CA TRP A 53 -4.30 9.45 7.62
C TRP A 53 -3.35 9.04 8.75
N LEU A 54 -2.17 8.49 8.41
CA LEU A 54 -1.17 8.06 9.38
C LEU A 54 -0.70 9.22 10.27
N VAL A 55 -0.34 10.37 9.68
CA VAL A 55 0.10 11.56 10.43
C VAL A 55 -0.98 12.05 11.38
N ARG A 56 -2.24 12.17 10.90
CA ARG A 56 -3.36 12.61 11.74
C ARG A 56 -3.60 11.66 12.91
N HIS A 57 -3.51 10.36 12.68
CA HIS A 57 -3.76 9.36 13.72
C HIS A 57 -2.64 9.30 14.74
N LEU A 58 -1.38 9.35 14.30
CA LEU A 58 -0.22 9.40 15.19
C LEU A 58 -0.18 10.70 16.02
N ASP A 59 -0.49 11.84 15.42
CA ASP A 59 -0.51 13.13 16.12
C ASP A 59 -1.57 13.17 17.23
N SER A 60 -2.75 12.60 16.96
CA SER A 60 -3.82 12.50 17.96
C SER A 60 -3.41 11.72 19.21
N VAL A 61 -2.54 10.74 19.04
CA VAL A 61 -2.12 9.80 20.09
C VAL A 61 -0.87 10.29 20.79
N ARG A 62 0.02 10.97 20.06
CA ARG A 62 1.24 11.57 20.58
C ARG A 62 0.98 12.50 21.79
N ARG A 63 -0.18 13.15 21.85
CA ARG A 63 -0.58 14.01 22.98
C ARG A 63 -0.81 13.25 24.29
N TYR A 64 -1.08 11.95 24.21
CA TYR A 64 -1.38 11.09 25.34
C TYR A 64 -0.21 10.18 25.74
N LEU A 65 0.90 10.21 24.99
CA LEU A 65 2.07 9.38 25.24
C LEU A 65 3.10 10.10 26.10
N ASN A 66 3.79 9.32 26.92
CA ASN A 66 4.94 9.81 27.68
C ASN A 66 6.19 9.93 26.79
N THR A 67 7.22 10.64 27.26
CA THR A 67 8.45 10.92 26.48
C THR A 67 9.16 9.65 26.00
N ASP A 68 9.15 8.60 26.83
CA ASP A 68 9.75 7.29 26.50
C ASP A 68 8.96 6.57 25.40
N GLU A 69 7.62 6.64 25.44
CA GLU A 69 6.73 6.02 24.45
C GLU A 69 6.78 6.75 23.09
N ILE A 70 7.02 8.06 23.10
CA ILE A 70 7.17 8.87 21.87
C ILE A 70 8.36 8.35 21.04
N GLY A 71 9.45 7.89 21.68
CA GLY A 71 10.60 7.31 20.99
C GLY A 71 10.27 6.02 20.25
N TYR A 72 9.41 5.18 20.83
CA TYR A 72 8.91 3.97 20.16
C TYR A 72 7.91 4.30 19.06
N LEU A 73 7.05 5.30 19.26
CA LEU A 73 6.11 5.77 18.24
C LEU A 73 6.84 6.26 16.98
N ASP A 74 7.95 7.00 17.13
CA ASP A 74 8.76 7.49 16.00
C ASP A 74 9.38 6.34 15.17
N GLN A 75 9.82 5.27 15.84
CA GLN A 75 10.31 4.07 15.16
C GLN A 75 9.20 3.37 14.36
N ILE A 76 8.00 3.26 14.94
CA ILE A 76 6.83 2.69 14.27
C ILE A 76 6.41 3.55 13.08
N GLN A 77 6.47 4.88 13.22
CA GLN A 77 6.18 5.82 12.14
C GLN A 77 7.13 5.61 10.96
N LYS A 78 8.45 5.58 11.20
CA LYS A 78 9.45 5.32 10.14
C LYS A 78 9.19 4.00 9.41
N LEU A 79 8.78 2.97 10.14
CA LEU A 79 8.46 1.68 9.56
C LEU A 79 7.16 1.72 8.73
N ALA A 80 6.15 2.48 9.18
CA ALA A 80 4.91 2.70 8.45
C ALA A 80 5.11 3.53 7.17
N GLU A 81 6.01 4.52 7.19
CA GLU A 81 6.41 5.30 6.01
C GLU A 81 7.11 4.42 4.97
N ARG A 82 8.04 3.55 5.42
CA ARG A 82 8.69 2.59 4.52
C ARG A 82 7.68 1.62 3.89
N LYS A 83 6.68 1.18 4.65
CA LYS A 83 5.58 0.36 4.13
C LYS A 83 4.80 1.09 3.04
N SER A 84 4.44 2.34 3.27
CA SER A 84 3.70 3.18 2.31
C SER A 84 4.41 3.25 0.96
N LEU A 85 5.72 3.52 0.96
CA LEU A 85 6.52 3.56 -0.27
C LEU A 85 6.50 2.22 -1.02
N ILE A 86 6.63 1.11 -0.31
CA ILE A 86 6.58 -0.24 -0.92
C ILE A 86 5.19 -0.50 -1.52
N ASP A 87 4.12 -0.17 -0.78
CA ASP A 87 2.74 -0.33 -1.25
C ASP A 87 2.47 0.52 -2.50
N GLU A 88 3.01 1.75 -2.56
CA GLU A 88 2.90 2.66 -3.71
C GLU A 88 3.60 2.09 -4.95
N HIS A 89 4.84 1.59 -4.80
CA HIS A 89 5.56 0.94 -5.89
C HIS A 89 4.86 -0.33 -6.36
N PHE A 90 4.38 -1.16 -5.44
CA PHE A 90 3.66 -2.38 -5.76
C PHE A 90 2.36 -2.08 -6.52
N ALA A 91 1.58 -1.08 -6.09
CA ALA A 91 0.36 -0.67 -6.77
C ALA A 91 0.62 -0.25 -8.22
N ARG A 92 1.62 0.61 -8.45
CA ARG A 92 2.01 1.04 -9.80
C ARG A 92 2.50 -0.12 -10.67
N GLN A 93 3.33 -0.99 -10.10
CA GLN A 93 3.86 -2.14 -10.83
C GLN A 93 2.76 -3.15 -11.21
N ASP A 94 1.80 -3.37 -10.32
CA ASP A 94 0.67 -4.27 -10.56
C ASP A 94 -0.22 -3.77 -11.71
N ILE A 95 -0.51 -2.46 -11.75
CA ILE A 95 -1.24 -1.84 -12.86
C ILE A 95 -0.48 -2.01 -14.17
N MET A 96 0.84 -1.75 -14.16
CA MET A 96 1.66 -1.88 -15.36
C MET A 96 1.62 -3.31 -15.91
N LYS A 97 1.71 -4.31 -15.03
CA LYS A 97 1.61 -5.73 -15.40
C LYS A 97 0.23 -6.07 -15.94
N LYS A 98 -0.85 -5.63 -15.29
CA LYS A 98 -2.23 -5.87 -15.74
C LYS A 98 -2.50 -5.20 -17.09
N TRP A 99 -2.01 -3.98 -17.28
CA TRP A 99 -2.10 -3.27 -18.54
C TRP A 99 -1.38 -4.04 -19.65
N LEU A 100 -0.15 -4.49 -19.41
CA LEU A 100 0.60 -5.30 -20.36
C LEU A 100 -0.14 -6.61 -20.71
N LEU A 101 -0.65 -7.31 -19.70
CA LEU A 101 -1.38 -8.57 -19.87
C LEU A 101 -2.70 -8.39 -20.63
N MET A 102 -3.38 -7.26 -20.46
CA MET A 102 -4.62 -6.93 -21.19
C MET A 102 -4.31 -6.42 -22.61
N HIS A 103 -3.23 -5.66 -22.79
CA HIS A 103 -2.85 -5.09 -24.06
C HIS A 103 -2.37 -6.17 -25.05
N LEU A 104 -1.67 -7.20 -24.56
CA LEU A 104 -1.18 -8.29 -25.40
C LEU A 104 -2.26 -9.02 -26.22
N PRO A 105 -3.35 -9.56 -25.63
CA PRO A 105 -4.41 -10.19 -26.40
C PRO A 105 -5.17 -9.20 -27.28
N LEU A 106 -5.32 -7.95 -26.84
CA LEU A 106 -5.95 -6.90 -27.64
C LEU A 106 -5.16 -6.63 -28.93
N SER A 107 -3.83 -6.55 -28.85
CA SER A 107 -2.96 -6.39 -30.01
C SER A 107 -3.09 -7.57 -30.97
N ILE A 108 -3.12 -8.81 -30.47
CA ILE A 108 -3.34 -10.00 -31.29
C ILE A 108 -4.69 -9.93 -32.04
N LEU A 109 -5.75 -9.49 -31.36
CA LEU A 109 -7.08 -9.36 -31.96
C LEU A 109 -7.11 -8.31 -33.07
N VAL A 110 -6.48 -7.15 -32.85
CA VAL A 110 -6.36 -6.10 -33.87
C VAL A 110 -5.56 -6.59 -35.07
N PHE A 111 -4.45 -7.32 -34.85
CA PHE A 111 -3.68 -7.93 -35.94
C PHE A 111 -4.50 -8.95 -36.73
N ALA A 112 -5.23 -9.84 -36.05
CA ALA A 112 -6.09 -10.83 -36.70
C ALA A 112 -7.20 -10.15 -37.53
N MET A 113 -7.83 -9.11 -36.98
CA MET A 113 -8.86 -8.32 -37.69
C MET A 113 -8.29 -7.60 -38.91
N SER A 114 -7.08 -7.07 -38.83
CA SER A 114 -6.39 -6.45 -39.97
C SER A 114 -6.15 -7.46 -41.10
N ILE A 115 -5.62 -8.65 -40.78
CA ILE A 115 -5.40 -9.73 -41.75
C ILE A 115 -6.73 -10.16 -42.38
N TRP A 116 -7.76 -10.36 -41.56
CA TRP A 116 -9.11 -10.71 -42.03
C TRP A 116 -9.65 -9.67 -43.02
N HIS A 117 -9.47 -8.39 -42.73
CA HIS A 117 -9.93 -7.30 -43.59
C HIS A 117 -9.24 -7.31 -44.96
N VAL A 118 -7.92 -7.55 -44.99
CA VAL A 118 -7.15 -7.67 -46.24
C VAL A 118 -7.62 -8.86 -47.07
N ILE A 119 -7.89 -10.01 -46.45
CA ILE A 119 -8.42 -11.20 -47.13
C ILE A 119 -9.78 -10.90 -47.76
N LEU A 120 -10.68 -10.24 -47.02
CA LEU A 120 -11.98 -9.84 -47.54
C LEU A 120 -11.86 -8.95 -48.77
N ILE A 121 -11.02 -7.90 -48.71
CA ILE A 121 -10.80 -7.00 -49.85
C ILE A 121 -10.32 -7.79 -51.07
N TYR A 122 -9.34 -8.69 -50.89
CA TYR A 122 -8.84 -9.50 -52.00
C TYR A 122 -9.91 -10.45 -52.57
N SER A 123 -10.75 -11.05 -51.71
CA SER A 123 -11.81 -11.97 -52.16
C SER A 123 -12.93 -11.29 -52.95
N TYR A 124 -13.21 -10.01 -52.68
CA TYR A 124 -14.23 -9.25 -53.40
C TYR A 124 -13.65 -8.48 -54.60
N ALA A 125 -12.33 -8.31 -54.66
CA ALA A 125 -11.65 -7.67 -55.78
C ALA A 125 -11.34 -8.64 -56.95
N LEU A 126 -11.35 -9.95 -56.69
CA LEU A 126 -11.21 -11.02 -57.69
C LEU A 126 -12.57 -11.41 -58.28
#